data_AF-A0A531KKF3-F1
#
_entry.id   AF-A0A531KKF3-F1
#
_cell.length_a   1.000
_cell.length_b   1.000
_cell.length_c   1.000
_cell.angle_alpha   90.00
_cell.angle_beta   90.00
_cell.angle_gamma   90.00
#
_symmetry.space_group_name_H-M   'P 1'
#
loop_
_entity.id
_entity.type
_entity.pdbx_description
1 polymer ?
#
loop_
_entity_poly.entity_id
_entity_poly.type
_entity_poly.pdbx_seq_one_letter_code
_entity_poly.pdbx_strand_id
1 'polypeptide(L)'
;IHFKFRHRVNELTRTGAVVNGVRGDMLEPSDVERGRRSSRDIAGDFELKAQAVIVASGGIGGNPELVRKNWPQRLGTPPRRMITGVPDHVDGRMLAITEQAGGSIINRDRMWHYVEGIRNWAPLWTDHAIRILPGPSSLWLDARGKRLPVPLYPGFDTLGTLSHIMSTGFDYSWFVLTKKIIQKEFALSGSEQNPDL
;
A
#
# COMPACT_ATOMS: atom_id res chain seq x y z
N ILE A 1 -19.83 0.97 -20.86
CA ILE A 1 -19.11 0.93 -19.56
C ILE A 1 -19.69 2.03 -18.69
N HIS A 2 -20.06 1.73 -17.45
CA HIS A 2 -20.59 2.73 -16.50
C HIS A 2 -19.72 2.77 -15.24
N PHE A 3 -19.30 3.96 -14.83
CA PHE A 3 -18.56 4.17 -13.59
C PHE A 3 -19.52 4.59 -12.48
N LYS A 4 -19.56 3.81 -11.40
CA LYS A 4 -20.36 4.06 -10.21
C LYS A 4 -19.43 4.56 -9.09
N PHE A 5 -18.94 5.79 -9.21
CA PHE A 5 -18.15 6.41 -8.15
C PHE A 5 -18.98 6.52 -6.87
N ARG A 6 -18.30 6.60 -5.73
CA ARG A 6 -18.95 6.68 -4.41
C ARG A 6 -19.85 5.48 -4.09
N HIS A 7 -19.67 4.33 -4.75
CA HIS A 7 -20.34 3.08 -4.38
C HIS A 7 -19.35 2.17 -3.64
N ARG A 8 -19.70 1.75 -2.42
CA ARG A 8 -18.87 0.95 -1.53
C ARG A 8 -19.50 -0.43 -1.33
N VAL A 9 -19.02 -1.44 -2.07
CA VAL A 9 -19.56 -2.84 -2.08
C VAL A 9 -19.36 -3.53 -0.73
N ASN A 10 -20.42 -3.71 0.07
CA ASN A 10 -20.35 -4.35 1.39
C ASN A 10 -20.49 -5.87 1.32
N GLU A 11 -21.04 -6.41 0.24
CA GLU A 11 -21.33 -7.83 0.12
C GLU A 11 -21.38 -8.29 -1.34
N LEU A 12 -20.96 -9.54 -1.57
CA LEU A 12 -21.23 -10.30 -2.80
C LEU A 12 -22.52 -11.10 -2.60
N THR A 13 -23.57 -10.81 -3.37
CA THR A 13 -24.86 -11.50 -3.25
C THR A 13 -24.78 -12.89 -3.89
N ARG A 14 -25.54 -13.85 -3.36
CA ARG A 14 -25.47 -15.27 -3.80
C ARG A 14 -26.84 -15.93 -3.88
N THR A 15 -26.97 -16.89 -4.80
CA THR A 15 -28.01 -17.92 -4.78
C THR A 15 -27.32 -19.27 -4.60
N GLY A 16 -27.46 -19.87 -3.41
CA GLY A 16 -26.68 -21.05 -3.05
C GLY A 16 -25.17 -20.76 -3.11
N ALA A 17 -24.43 -21.58 -3.86
CA ALA A 17 -22.98 -21.39 -4.01
C ALA A 17 -22.60 -20.27 -5.01
N VAL A 18 -23.53 -19.83 -5.86
CA VAL A 18 -23.26 -18.98 -7.02
C VAL A 18 -23.37 -17.50 -6.67
N VAL A 19 -22.32 -16.73 -6.92
CA VAL A 19 -22.35 -15.25 -6.84
C VAL A 19 -23.20 -14.71 -7.99
N ASN A 20 -24.16 -13.85 -7.67
CA ASN A 20 -25.13 -13.31 -8.62
C ASN A 20 -25.19 -11.76 -8.63
N GLY A 21 -24.30 -11.10 -7.92
CA GLY A 21 -24.30 -9.64 -7.82
C GLY A 21 -23.48 -9.09 -6.65
N VAL A 22 -23.71 -7.81 -6.37
CA VAL A 22 -23.11 -7.06 -5.27
C VAL A 22 -24.15 -6.15 -4.63
N ARG A 23 -24.01 -5.89 -3.33
CA ARG A 23 -24.75 -4.83 -2.63
C ARG A 23 -23.85 -4.01 -1.73
N GLY A 24 -24.26 -2.79 -1.41
CA GLY A 24 -23.48 -1.91 -0.55
C GLY A 24 -24.07 -0.52 -0.41
N ASP A 25 -23.22 0.42 -0.02
CA ASP A 25 -23.62 1.80 0.26
C ASP A 25 -23.27 2.72 -0.90
N MET A 26 -24.16 3.65 -1.22
CA MET A 26 -23.82 4.89 -1.91
C MET A 26 -23.36 5.90 -0.87
N LEU A 27 -22.12 6.36 -0.99
CA LEU A 27 -21.55 7.41 -0.16
C LEU A 27 -21.92 8.79 -0.72
N GLU A 28 -21.97 9.81 0.13
CA GLU A 28 -22.24 11.18 -0.30
C GLU A 28 -21.27 11.62 -1.42
N PRO A 29 -21.71 12.42 -2.40
CA PRO A 29 -20.83 13.00 -3.41
C PRO A 29 -19.64 13.72 -2.78
N SER A 30 -18.49 13.69 -3.46
CA SER A 30 -17.29 14.36 -2.98
C SER A 30 -16.47 14.84 -4.17
N ASP A 31 -15.96 16.06 -4.06
CA ASP A 31 -15.15 16.78 -5.03
C ASP A 31 -13.68 16.91 -4.60
N VAL A 32 -13.28 16.22 -3.53
CA VAL A 32 -11.88 16.20 -3.09
C VAL A 32 -10.98 15.63 -4.18
N GLU A 33 -9.74 16.10 -4.21
CA GLU A 33 -8.75 15.65 -5.18
C GLU A 33 -8.48 14.14 -5.09
N ARG A 34 -7.99 13.56 -6.19
CA ARG A 34 -7.60 12.15 -6.24
C ARG A 34 -6.62 11.82 -5.11
N GLY A 35 -6.90 10.73 -4.38
CA GLY A 35 -6.05 10.26 -3.29
C GLY A 35 -6.34 10.94 -1.94
N ARG A 36 -6.96 12.13 -1.92
CA ARG A 36 -7.42 12.77 -0.68
C ARG A 36 -8.51 11.93 -0.02
N ARG A 37 -8.52 11.97 1.32
CA ARG A 37 -9.60 11.37 2.09
C ARG A 37 -10.92 12.11 1.79
N SER A 38 -11.93 11.35 1.42
CA SER A 38 -13.32 11.82 1.25
C SER A 38 -14.21 11.29 2.38
N SER A 39 -15.39 11.89 2.54
CA SER A 39 -16.40 11.42 3.50
C SER A 39 -16.73 9.93 3.27
N ARG A 40 -17.13 9.24 4.33
CA ARG A 40 -17.66 7.87 4.28
C ARG A 40 -19.12 7.81 4.74
N ASP A 41 -19.78 8.96 4.82
CA ASP A 41 -21.20 9.08 5.17
C ASP A 41 -22.06 8.46 4.07
N ILE A 42 -23.11 7.77 4.49
CA ILE A 42 -23.97 6.96 3.63
C ILE A 42 -25.15 7.82 3.19
N ALA A 43 -25.32 7.97 1.89
CA ALA A 43 -26.44 8.68 1.26
C ALA A 43 -27.55 7.73 0.78
N GLY A 44 -27.30 6.43 0.76
CA GLY A 44 -28.27 5.40 0.39
C GLY A 44 -27.62 4.03 0.18
N ASP A 45 -28.40 3.07 -0.27
CA ASP A 45 -27.98 1.72 -0.60
C ASP A 45 -28.03 1.43 -2.10
N PHE A 46 -27.32 0.40 -2.54
CA PHE A 46 -27.44 -0.12 -3.89
C PHE A 46 -27.36 -1.65 -3.92
N GLU A 47 -28.03 -2.23 -4.91
CA GLU A 47 -27.88 -3.62 -5.29
C GLU A 47 -27.75 -3.72 -6.81
N LEU A 48 -26.79 -4.52 -7.28
CA LEU A 48 -26.56 -4.77 -8.70
C LEU A 48 -26.44 -6.26 -8.94
N LYS A 49 -27.26 -6.78 -9.87
CA LYS A 49 -27.20 -8.18 -10.31
C LYS A 49 -26.27 -8.33 -11.50
N ALA A 50 -25.50 -9.41 -11.52
CA ALA A 50 -24.62 -9.75 -12.61
C ALA A 50 -24.40 -11.26 -12.68
N GLN A 51 -24.19 -11.78 -13.90
CA GLN A 51 -23.82 -13.19 -14.11
C GLN A 51 -22.41 -13.52 -13.60
N ALA A 52 -21.54 -12.51 -13.44
CA ALA A 52 -20.18 -12.65 -12.96
C ALA A 52 -19.74 -11.37 -12.24
N VAL A 53 -18.89 -11.52 -11.22
CA VAL A 53 -18.31 -10.41 -10.46
C VAL A 53 -16.79 -10.59 -10.43
N ILE A 54 -16.06 -9.52 -10.78
CA ILE A 54 -14.60 -9.47 -10.69
C ILE A 54 -14.22 -8.54 -9.54
N VAL A 55 -13.49 -9.06 -8.55
CA VAL A 55 -13.00 -8.26 -7.42
C VAL A 55 -11.57 -7.78 -7.73
N ALA A 56 -11.44 -6.49 -8.01
CA ALA A 56 -10.16 -5.81 -8.30
C ALA A 56 -9.97 -4.61 -7.36
N SER A 57 -10.03 -4.87 -6.05
CA SER A 57 -10.19 -3.84 -5.00
C SER A 57 -8.90 -3.44 -4.28
N GLY A 58 -7.74 -3.85 -4.77
CA GLY A 58 -6.45 -3.62 -4.11
C GLY A 58 -6.18 -4.57 -2.93
N GLY A 59 -5.19 -4.21 -2.11
CA GLY A 59 -4.71 -5.02 -0.99
C GLY A 59 -4.92 -4.36 0.38
N ILE A 60 -4.06 -4.71 1.35
CA ILE A 60 -4.14 -4.26 2.74
C ILE A 60 -3.18 -3.10 3.09
N GLY A 61 -2.43 -2.58 2.11
CA GLY A 61 -1.29 -1.69 2.37
C GLY A 61 -1.65 -0.39 3.10
N GLY A 62 -2.91 0.07 3.00
CA GLY A 62 -3.44 1.23 3.72
C GLY A 62 -3.98 0.90 5.11
N ASN A 63 -3.86 -0.35 5.56
CA ASN A 63 -4.33 -0.82 6.86
C ASN A 63 -3.16 -1.45 7.65
N PRO A 64 -2.45 -0.65 8.47
CA PRO A 64 -1.30 -1.12 9.25
C PRO A 64 -1.63 -2.28 10.20
N GLU A 65 -2.85 -2.35 10.73
CA GLU A 65 -3.27 -3.44 11.62
C GLU A 65 -3.36 -4.77 10.85
N LEU A 66 -3.98 -4.77 9.67
CA LEU A 66 -4.02 -5.95 8.81
C LEU A 66 -2.64 -6.34 8.29
N VAL A 67 -1.78 -5.38 7.95
CA VAL A 67 -0.38 -5.63 7.58
C VAL A 67 0.34 -6.34 8.73
N ARG A 68 0.21 -5.85 9.97
CA ARG A 68 0.81 -6.49 11.16
C ARG A 68 0.25 -7.87 11.41
N LYS A 69 -1.07 -8.04 11.32
CA LYS A 69 -1.75 -9.33 11.53
C LYS A 69 -1.25 -10.40 10.57
N ASN A 70 -0.95 -10.02 9.33
CA ASN A 70 -0.49 -10.94 8.30
C ASN A 70 1.04 -10.88 8.10
N TRP A 71 1.77 -10.23 9.00
CA TRP A 71 3.20 -9.95 8.80
C TRP A 71 3.99 -11.25 8.60
N PRO A 72 4.93 -11.29 7.65
CA PRO A 72 5.57 -12.56 7.30
C PRO A 72 6.58 -12.95 8.38
N GLN A 73 6.37 -14.11 9.01
CA GLN A 73 7.23 -14.57 10.12
C GLN A 73 8.72 -14.62 9.74
N ARG A 74 9.03 -14.93 8.47
CA ARG A 74 10.41 -14.92 7.93
C ARG A 74 11.11 -13.56 7.98
N LEU A 75 10.39 -12.45 8.19
CA LEU A 75 10.94 -11.10 8.36
C LEU A 75 11.02 -10.67 9.82
N GLY A 76 10.76 -11.59 10.76
CA GLY A 76 10.76 -11.30 12.20
C GLY A 76 9.57 -10.45 12.62
N THR A 77 9.76 -9.63 13.66
CA THR A 77 8.71 -8.75 14.20
C THR A 77 8.45 -7.58 13.23
N PRO A 78 7.19 -7.19 12.98
CA PRO A 78 6.91 -6.02 12.16
C PRO A 78 7.55 -4.74 12.73
N PRO A 79 8.02 -3.81 11.87
CA PRO A 79 8.59 -2.52 12.29
C PRO A 79 7.70 -1.81 13.30
N ARG A 80 8.27 -1.19 14.35
CA ARG A 80 7.46 -0.41 15.31
C ARG A 80 6.86 0.79 14.60
N ARG A 81 7.68 1.48 13.80
CA ARG A 81 7.26 2.58 12.94
C ARG A 81 7.05 2.06 11.53
N MET A 82 5.81 2.14 11.04
CA MET A 82 5.49 1.91 9.63
C MET A 82 4.99 3.20 9.01
N ILE A 83 5.25 3.33 7.71
CA ILE A 83 4.78 4.43 6.88
C ILE A 83 4.04 3.85 5.67
N THR A 84 3.12 4.62 5.09
CA THR A 84 2.13 4.08 4.15
C THR A 84 2.25 4.73 2.77
N GLY A 85 2.61 3.93 1.76
CA GLY A 85 2.75 4.40 0.38
C GLY A 85 1.48 4.33 -0.48
N VAL A 86 0.35 3.86 0.07
CA VAL A 86 -0.91 3.69 -0.67
C VAL A 86 -2.06 4.46 -0.01
N PRO A 87 -3.08 4.91 -0.75
CA PRO A 87 -4.17 5.69 -0.17
C PRO A 87 -5.02 4.93 0.87
N ASP A 88 -5.74 5.69 1.71
CA ASP A 88 -6.65 5.18 2.76
C ASP A 88 -7.71 4.17 2.27
N HIS A 89 -8.04 4.17 0.97
CA HIS A 89 -9.02 3.23 0.42
C HIS A 89 -8.44 1.84 0.14
N VAL A 90 -7.12 1.65 0.23
CA VAL A 90 -6.45 0.34 0.10
C VAL A 90 -6.50 -0.37 1.46
N ASP A 91 -7.72 -0.52 1.97
CA ASP A 91 -8.04 -0.93 3.35
C ASP A 91 -8.16 -2.45 3.53
N GLY A 92 -8.15 -3.20 2.42
CA GLY A 92 -8.26 -4.65 2.40
C GLY A 92 -9.66 -5.22 2.62
N ARG A 93 -10.73 -4.41 2.77
CA ARG A 93 -12.04 -4.91 3.20
C ARG A 93 -12.61 -6.02 2.33
N MET A 94 -12.38 -5.91 1.01
CA MET A 94 -12.93 -6.85 0.03
C MET A 94 -12.30 -8.23 0.13
N LEU A 95 -11.13 -8.38 0.79
CA LEU A 95 -10.55 -9.68 1.08
C LEU A 95 -11.49 -10.49 1.99
N ALA A 96 -11.90 -9.93 3.13
CA ALA A 96 -12.81 -10.59 4.06
C ALA A 96 -14.20 -10.82 3.45
N ILE A 97 -14.73 -9.84 2.71
CA ILE A 97 -16.02 -9.97 2.01
C ILE A 97 -15.97 -11.12 0.99
N THR A 98 -14.86 -11.24 0.26
CA THR A 98 -14.69 -12.31 -0.73
C THR A 98 -14.55 -13.68 -0.06
N GLU A 99 -13.87 -13.76 1.08
CA GLU A 99 -13.81 -15.00 1.88
C GLU A 99 -15.17 -15.43 2.41
N GLN A 100 -15.97 -14.49 2.93
CA GLN A 100 -17.33 -14.74 3.39
C GLN A 100 -18.23 -15.25 2.25
N ALA A 101 -17.96 -14.83 1.01
CA ALA A 101 -18.63 -15.33 -0.18
C ALA A 101 -18.13 -16.71 -0.66
N GLY A 102 -17.22 -17.35 0.07
CA GLY A 102 -16.65 -18.67 -0.24
C GLY A 102 -15.31 -18.63 -0.98
N GLY A 103 -14.72 -17.44 -1.17
CA GLY A 103 -13.36 -17.31 -1.69
C GLY A 103 -12.31 -17.80 -0.68
N SER A 104 -11.12 -18.15 -1.18
CA SER A 104 -9.98 -18.50 -0.34
C SER A 104 -8.84 -17.52 -0.59
N ILE A 105 -8.35 -16.88 0.46
CA ILE A 105 -7.11 -16.10 0.36
C ILE A 105 -5.92 -17.04 0.51
N ILE A 106 -5.01 -16.96 -0.45
CA ILE A 106 -3.71 -17.62 -0.42
C ILE A 106 -2.62 -16.58 -0.16
N ASN A 107 -1.49 -17.02 0.39
CA ASN A 107 -0.29 -16.18 0.52
C ASN A 107 -0.52 -14.86 1.28
N ARG A 108 -1.27 -14.89 2.38
CA ARG A 108 -1.60 -13.69 3.19
C ARG A 108 -0.36 -12.92 3.65
N ASP A 109 0.75 -13.63 3.81
CA ASP A 109 2.05 -13.13 4.22
C ASP A 109 2.99 -12.79 3.04
N ARG A 110 2.53 -12.87 1.79
CA ARG A 110 3.31 -12.38 0.64
C ARG A 110 3.01 -10.91 0.42
N MET A 111 3.78 -10.07 1.09
CA MET A 111 3.72 -8.62 0.98
C MET A 111 4.97 -8.06 0.30
N TRP A 112 4.77 -6.96 -0.42
CA TRP A 112 5.85 -6.21 -1.06
C TRP A 112 6.08 -4.91 -0.29
N HIS A 113 7.16 -4.86 0.49
CA HIS A 113 7.51 -3.71 1.32
C HIS A 113 8.71 -2.99 0.73
N TYR A 114 8.53 -1.74 0.31
CA TYR A 114 9.62 -0.89 -0.11
C TYR A 114 10.34 -0.30 1.11
N VAL A 115 11.67 -0.47 1.14
CA VAL A 115 12.54 -0.01 2.24
C VAL A 115 13.13 1.38 2.01
N GLU A 116 12.98 1.93 0.80
CA GLU A 116 13.40 3.28 0.45
C GLU A 116 12.32 4.33 0.75
N GLY A 117 11.41 4.02 1.68
CA GLY A 117 10.31 4.90 2.08
C GLY A 117 10.78 6.02 3.01
N ILE A 118 10.30 7.23 2.75
CA ILE A 118 10.43 8.41 3.62
C ILE A 118 9.06 9.02 3.87
N ARG A 119 8.93 9.75 4.99
CA ARG A 119 7.71 10.51 5.27
C ARG A 119 7.53 11.59 4.20
N ASN A 120 6.32 11.71 3.67
CA ASN A 120 6.01 12.77 2.73
C ASN A 120 5.91 14.11 3.46
N TRP A 121 6.50 15.15 2.89
CA TRP A 121 6.39 16.52 3.40
C TRP A 121 5.01 17.14 3.11
N ALA A 122 4.35 16.70 2.02
CA ALA A 122 3.03 17.12 1.59
C ALA A 122 2.07 15.93 1.49
N PRO A 123 1.67 15.32 2.63
CA PRO A 123 0.83 14.15 2.63
C PRO A 123 -0.58 14.44 2.04
N LEU A 124 -1.13 13.44 1.35
CA LEU A 124 -2.46 13.51 0.72
C LEU A 124 -3.49 12.66 1.47
N TRP A 125 -3.03 11.57 2.08
CA TRP A 125 -3.80 10.62 2.90
C TRP A 125 -3.07 10.34 4.21
N THR A 126 -3.68 9.48 5.04
CA THR A 126 -3.17 9.17 6.38
C THR A 126 -1.82 8.46 6.30
N ASP A 127 -0.82 8.95 7.03
CA ASP A 127 0.56 8.43 7.03
C ASP A 127 1.21 8.32 5.63
N HIS A 128 0.80 9.18 4.69
CA HIS A 128 1.32 9.20 3.33
C HIS A 128 2.86 9.33 3.35
N ALA A 129 3.51 8.28 2.87
CA ALA A 129 4.94 8.23 2.59
C ALA A 129 5.21 8.06 1.11
N ILE A 130 6.40 8.50 0.72
CA ILE A 130 6.90 8.42 -0.64
C ILE A 130 8.17 7.58 -0.65
N ARG A 131 8.38 6.88 -1.76
CA ARG A 131 9.58 6.08 -1.98
C ARG A 131 10.60 6.90 -2.76
N ILE A 132 11.84 6.81 -2.33
CA ILE A 132 12.99 7.27 -3.10
C ILE A 132 13.21 6.33 -4.28
N LEU A 133 13.42 6.89 -5.47
CA LEU A 133 13.88 6.17 -6.67
C LEU A 133 15.29 6.68 -7.00
N PRO A 134 16.33 6.06 -6.41
CA PRO A 134 17.68 6.59 -6.51
C PRO A 134 18.46 5.91 -7.64
N GLY A 135 19.43 6.64 -8.19
CA GLY A 135 20.53 6.08 -8.95
C GLY A 135 21.58 5.42 -8.06
N PRO A 136 22.64 4.87 -8.66
CA PRO A 136 23.60 3.99 -7.98
C PRO A 136 24.58 4.72 -7.06
N SER A 137 24.68 6.06 -7.13
CA SER A 137 25.76 6.80 -6.48
C SER A 137 25.59 6.99 -4.96
N SER A 138 24.38 6.80 -4.44
CA SER A 138 24.10 7.04 -3.02
C SER A 138 24.63 5.93 -2.13
N LEU A 139 25.09 6.29 -0.93
CA LEU A 139 25.55 5.34 0.08
C LEU A 139 24.38 4.92 0.96
N TRP A 140 24.15 3.61 1.07
CA TRP A 140 23.12 3.05 1.92
C TRP A 140 23.73 2.31 3.11
N LEU A 141 23.39 2.75 4.32
CA LEU A 141 23.90 2.20 5.56
C LEU A 141 22.76 1.67 6.44
N ASP A 142 23.03 0.63 7.21
CA ASP A 142 22.16 0.19 8.29
C ASP A 142 22.11 1.24 9.41
N ALA A 143 21.21 1.08 10.38
CA ALA A 143 21.07 2.02 11.49
C ALA A 143 22.36 2.24 12.32
N ARG A 144 23.32 1.30 12.24
CA ARG A 144 24.61 1.32 12.95
C ARG A 144 25.75 1.89 12.09
N GLY A 145 25.44 2.41 10.90
CA GLY A 145 26.41 3.02 9.99
C GLY A 145 27.20 2.02 9.16
N LYS A 146 26.83 0.73 9.14
CA LYS A 146 27.48 -0.26 8.28
C LYS A 146 26.83 -0.25 6.90
N ARG A 147 27.65 -0.25 5.85
CA ARG A 147 27.14 -0.33 4.47
C ARG A 147 26.36 -1.64 4.28
N LEU A 148 25.21 -1.55 3.62
CA LEU A 148 24.43 -2.72 3.27
C LEU A 148 25.28 -3.66 2.38
N PRO A 149 25.30 -4.98 2.67
CA PRO A 149 26.09 -5.94 1.92
C PRO A 149 25.51 -6.18 0.52
N VAL A 150 26.32 -6.72 -0.38
CA VAL A 150 25.84 -7.24 -1.67
C VAL A 150 24.85 -8.38 -1.41
N PRO A 151 23.70 -8.47 -2.12
CA PRO A 151 23.26 -7.63 -3.24
C PRO A 151 22.24 -6.54 -2.85
N LEU A 152 22.25 -6.05 -1.61
CA LEU A 152 21.25 -5.13 -1.05
C LEU A 152 21.46 -3.68 -1.51
N TYR A 153 21.38 -3.50 -2.82
CA TYR A 153 21.46 -2.20 -3.47
C TYR A 153 20.07 -1.54 -3.54
N PRO A 154 20.02 -0.19 -3.60
CA PRO A 154 18.76 0.52 -3.78
C PRO A 154 18.00 0.01 -5.02
N GLY A 155 16.69 -0.26 -4.85
CA GLY A 155 15.83 -0.74 -5.93
C GLY A 155 16.03 -2.19 -6.37
N PHE A 156 16.98 -2.94 -5.78
CA PHE A 156 17.30 -4.31 -6.22
C PHE A 156 16.48 -5.39 -5.50
N ASP A 157 16.82 -5.70 -4.24
CA ASP A 157 16.13 -6.72 -3.45
C ASP A 157 15.53 -6.10 -2.19
N THR A 158 14.30 -5.64 -2.31
CA THR A 158 13.61 -4.92 -1.24
C THR A 158 13.30 -5.82 -0.03
N LEU A 159 13.00 -7.10 -0.26
CA LEU A 159 12.68 -8.05 0.81
C LEU A 159 13.93 -8.54 1.54
N GLY A 160 15.02 -8.81 0.79
CA GLY A 160 16.33 -9.07 1.38
C GLY A 160 16.84 -7.87 2.17
N THR A 161 16.63 -6.66 1.65
CA THR A 161 17.03 -5.43 2.35
C THR A 161 16.21 -5.21 3.61
N LEU A 162 14.89 -5.44 3.56
CA LEU A 162 14.02 -5.38 4.74
C LEU A 162 14.47 -6.39 5.80
N SER A 163 14.74 -7.64 5.40
CA SER A 163 15.25 -8.67 6.30
C SER A 163 16.55 -8.23 6.98
N HIS A 164 17.49 -7.66 6.21
CA HIS A 164 18.75 -7.14 6.75
C HIS A 164 18.52 -6.00 7.76
N ILE A 165 17.72 -4.99 7.41
CA ILE A 165 17.41 -3.86 8.30
C ILE A 165 16.80 -4.37 9.61
N MET A 166 15.78 -5.22 9.52
CA MET A 166 15.11 -5.77 10.70
C MET A 166 16.04 -6.62 11.57
N SER A 167 17.00 -7.35 10.97
CA SER A 167 18.00 -8.12 11.73
C SER A 167 18.91 -7.27 12.61
N THR A 168 19.01 -5.96 12.34
CA THR A 168 19.84 -5.05 13.14
C THR A 168 19.18 -4.64 14.46
N GLY A 169 17.88 -4.94 14.64
CA GLY A 169 17.07 -4.50 15.77
C GLY A 169 16.48 -3.10 15.61
N PHE A 170 16.70 -2.45 14.46
CA PHE A 170 16.19 -1.12 14.12
C PHE A 170 15.20 -1.20 12.94
N ASP A 171 14.27 -0.24 12.90
CA ASP A 171 13.26 -0.11 11.84
C ASP A 171 13.57 1.01 10.83
N TYR A 172 14.84 1.41 10.74
CA TYR A 172 15.31 2.45 9.83
C TYR A 172 16.72 2.16 9.30
N SER A 173 17.09 2.88 8.24
CA SER A 173 18.40 2.88 7.61
C SER A 173 18.78 4.30 7.20
N TRP A 174 20.04 4.53 6.82
CA TRP A 174 20.53 5.83 6.37
C TRP A 174 20.79 5.81 4.87
N PHE A 175 20.12 6.71 4.16
CA PHE A 175 20.39 6.97 2.75
C PHE A 175 21.20 8.27 2.64
N VAL A 176 22.49 8.16 2.32
CA VAL A 176 23.44 9.28 2.35
C VAL A 176 23.84 9.64 0.94
N LEU A 177 23.67 10.91 0.59
CA LEU A 177 23.98 11.44 -0.73
C LEU A 177 24.40 12.91 -0.66
N THR A 178 24.99 13.40 -1.75
CA THR A 178 25.35 14.80 -1.90
C THR A 178 24.32 15.55 -2.73
N LYS A 179 24.36 16.89 -2.67
CA LYS A 179 23.54 17.74 -3.55
C LYS A 179 23.76 17.44 -5.05
N LYS A 180 24.97 17.04 -5.44
CA LYS A 180 25.29 16.69 -6.84
C LYS A 180 24.57 15.40 -7.28
N ILE A 181 24.40 14.44 -6.37
CA ILE A 181 23.70 13.18 -6.66
C ILE A 181 22.20 13.44 -6.72
N ILE A 182 21.62 14.11 -5.71
CA ILE A 182 20.16 14.28 -5.64
C ILE A 182 19.60 15.03 -6.87
N GLN A 183 20.37 15.98 -7.42
CA GLN A 183 19.98 16.75 -8.61
C GLN A 183 19.91 15.95 -9.90
N LYS A 184 20.53 14.75 -9.97
CA LYS A 184 20.68 13.98 -11.22
C LYS A 184 20.08 12.59 -11.17
N GLU A 185 20.03 12.01 -9.98
CA GLU A 185 19.79 10.59 -9.79
C GLU A 185 18.61 10.31 -8.86
N PHE A 186 17.77 11.29 -8.56
CA PHE A 186 16.74 11.12 -7.52
C PHE A 186 15.39 11.56 -8.04
N ALA A 187 14.47 10.60 -8.12
CA ALA A 187 13.05 10.84 -8.30
C ALA A 187 12.29 10.34 -7.06
N LEU A 188 11.05 10.78 -6.91
CA LEU A 188 10.16 10.32 -5.84
C LEU A 188 8.99 9.55 -6.45
N SER A 189 8.52 8.49 -5.78
CA SER A 189 7.31 7.81 -6.21
C SER A 189 6.09 8.71 -5.97
N GLY A 190 5.29 8.96 -7.00
CA GLY A 190 4.11 9.82 -6.96
C GLY A 190 4.22 10.89 -8.06
N SER A 191 3.38 10.79 -9.09
CA SER A 191 3.40 11.72 -10.23
C SER A 191 3.19 13.17 -9.79
N GLU A 192 2.43 13.38 -8.72
CA GLU A 192 2.16 14.69 -8.12
C GLU A 192 3.40 15.40 -7.56
N GLN A 193 4.52 14.68 -7.36
CA GLN A 193 5.78 15.24 -6.86
C GLN A 193 6.86 15.40 -7.96
N ASN A 194 6.58 14.97 -9.19
CA ASN A 194 7.52 15.09 -10.32
C ASN A 194 6.84 15.90 -11.43
N PRO A 195 6.75 17.23 -11.31
CA PRO A 195 6.04 18.07 -12.29
C PRO A 195 6.68 18.08 -13.68
N ASP A 196 7.90 17.55 -13.80
CA ASP A 196 8.70 17.40 -15.00
C ASP A 196 8.55 16.02 -15.69
N LEU A 197 7.80 15.08 -15.10
CA LEU A 197 7.41 13.79 -15.69
C LEU A 197 5.94 13.78 -16.10
#